data_AF-A0A5B9FYK7-F1
#
_entry.id   AF-A0A5B9FYK7-F1
#
_cell.length_a   1.000
_cell.length_b   1.000
_cell.length_c   1.000
_cell.angle_alpha   90.00
_cell.angle_beta   90.00
_cell.angle_gamma   90.00
#
_symmetry.space_group_name_H-M   'P 1'
#
loop_
_entity.id
_entity.type
_entity.pdbx_description
1 polymer ?
#
loop_
_entity_poly.entity_id
_entity_poly.type
_entity_poly.pdbx_seq_one_letter_code
_entity_poly.pdbx_strand_id
1 'polypeptide(L)'
;MQKILLLLFSLLLVNCKEAKEEDLMTVGENTIAAESKETNGKEKEMVNVPKYIQPLQHNNKVLILKGELDIYNKNLKETGKAAGLYGLIVSTDSISKNRYDLTGDNDYCKLHNFVKVSHPHVKGWVYGKNVYEYDMSRETVFTVNDVQFKIIPTKNFKVGVSDDEGLTFCGSESPMVLYNSKFEKEEFIPIENKNDYYVSDYITYDSHDGWMDEIAKVSLKDDILLLDIFREYQEGSANIIFEIYLSKFGSHAIIKEVINHEPE
;
A
#
# COMPACT_ATOMS: atom_id res chain seq x y z
N MET A 1 25.53 32.88 39.91
CA MET A 1 24.61 34.03 39.82
C MET A 1 24.66 34.56 38.40
N GLN A 2 23.57 34.40 37.66
CA GLN A 2 23.49 34.65 36.22
C GLN A 2 22.90 36.05 36.00
N LYS A 3 23.62 36.95 35.31
CA LYS A 3 23.11 38.29 34.99
C LYS A 3 22.39 38.25 33.64
N ILE A 4 21.10 38.57 33.65
CA ILE A 4 20.29 38.79 32.46
C ILE A 4 20.61 40.19 31.93
N LEU A 5 20.81 40.34 30.63
CA LEU A 5 20.89 41.63 29.94
C LEU A 5 19.94 41.62 28.74
N LEU A 6 19.11 42.65 28.65
CA LEU A 6 18.04 42.84 27.68
C LEU A 6 18.39 44.03 26.78
N LEU A 7 18.30 43.88 25.46
CA LEU A 7 18.29 44.95 24.45
C LEU A 7 17.65 44.36 23.16
N LEU A 8 16.37 44.60 22.84
CA LEU A 8 15.75 45.77 22.19
C LEU A 8 16.03 45.92 20.67
N PHE A 9 15.07 45.41 19.89
CA PHE A 9 14.50 45.91 18.61
C PHE A 9 15.31 46.82 17.68
N SER A 10 15.33 46.42 16.39
CA SER A 10 15.12 47.35 15.26
C SER A 10 14.60 46.61 14.02
N LEU A 11 13.44 47.03 13.49
CA LEU A 11 13.00 46.69 12.13
C LEU A 11 13.68 47.63 11.13
N LEU A 12 14.00 47.12 9.95
CA LEU A 12 14.17 47.94 8.74
C LEU A 12 13.42 47.31 7.57
N LEU A 13 12.31 47.96 7.19
CA LEU A 13 11.69 47.79 5.89
C LEU A 13 12.41 48.72 4.90
N VAL A 14 12.80 48.21 3.73
CA VAL A 14 13.10 49.06 2.57
C VAL A 14 12.32 48.54 1.38
N ASN A 15 11.54 49.45 0.80
CA ASN A 15 10.68 49.27 -0.36
C ASN A 15 11.35 49.98 -1.54
N CYS A 16 11.30 49.42 -2.75
CA CYS A 16 11.62 50.19 -3.96
C CYS A 16 10.81 49.70 -5.16
N LYS A 17 10.28 50.67 -5.93
CA LYS A 17 9.45 50.47 -7.11
C LYS A 17 10.23 50.65 -8.42
N GLU A 18 9.60 50.17 -9.49
CA GLU A 18 9.97 50.12 -10.90
C GLU A 18 10.60 51.37 -11.55
N ALA A 19 11.34 51.15 -12.64
CA ALA A 19 11.50 52.08 -13.77
C ALA A 19 11.81 51.32 -15.09
N LYS A 20 11.61 51.98 -16.24
CA LYS A 20 11.65 51.46 -17.63
C LYS A 20 12.68 52.28 -18.46
N GLU A 21 13.02 52.07 -19.74
CA GLU A 21 12.49 51.23 -20.85
C GLU A 21 13.61 51.05 -21.93
N GLU A 22 13.30 50.39 -23.07
CA GLU A 22 14.03 50.39 -24.37
C GLU A 22 15.43 49.71 -24.48
N ASP A 23 15.86 49.11 -25.62
CA ASP A 23 15.15 48.40 -26.71
C ASP A 23 16.13 47.52 -27.55
N LEU A 24 15.57 46.60 -28.36
CA LEU A 24 16.06 45.97 -29.60
C LEU A 24 17.46 45.30 -29.70
N MET A 25 17.45 43.99 -29.97
CA MET A 25 17.98 43.41 -31.23
C MET A 25 17.29 42.07 -31.53
N THR A 26 16.95 41.85 -32.80
CA THR A 26 16.18 40.70 -33.30
C THR A 26 17.08 39.55 -33.79
N VAL A 27 16.56 38.31 -33.76
CA VAL A 27 16.22 37.50 -34.96
C VAL A 27 15.89 36.05 -34.55
N GLY A 28 14.70 35.59 -34.98
CA GLY A 28 14.41 34.20 -35.35
C GLY A 28 14.28 33.14 -34.25
N GLU A 29 13.06 32.61 -34.05
CA GLU A 29 12.73 31.22 -34.41
C GLU A 29 11.21 30.95 -34.34
N ASN A 30 10.76 29.84 -34.94
CA ASN A 30 9.34 29.61 -35.26
C ASN A 30 8.47 29.31 -34.02
N THR A 31 7.43 30.11 -33.83
CA THR A 31 6.31 29.75 -32.95
C THR A 31 5.48 28.61 -33.54
N ILE A 32 5.68 27.39 -33.06
CA ILE A 32 4.62 26.38 -33.05
C ILE A 32 3.93 26.51 -31.70
N ALA A 33 2.70 27.04 -31.70
CA ALA A 33 1.88 27.10 -30.51
C ALA A 33 1.41 25.67 -30.14
N ALA A 34 2.09 25.04 -29.21
CA ALA A 34 1.56 23.88 -28.51
C ALA A 34 0.50 24.38 -27.51
N GLU A 35 -0.78 24.20 -27.83
CA GLU A 35 -1.86 24.42 -26.87
C GLU A 35 -1.67 23.48 -25.68
N SER A 36 -1.22 24.02 -24.55
CA SER A 36 -1.27 23.33 -23.27
C SER A 36 -2.73 23.19 -22.86
N LYS A 37 -3.39 22.10 -23.31
CA LYS A 37 -4.69 21.71 -22.78
C LYS A 37 -4.51 21.31 -21.32
N GLU A 38 -4.81 22.24 -20.43
CA GLU A 38 -5.15 21.92 -19.04
C GLU A 38 -6.32 20.92 -19.07
N THR A 39 -5.99 19.64 -18.93
CA THR A 39 -7.00 18.62 -18.61
C THR A 39 -7.43 18.87 -17.17
N ASN A 40 -8.46 19.70 -17.02
CA ASN A 40 -9.22 19.83 -15.78
C ASN A 40 -9.66 18.44 -15.32
N GLY A 41 -8.90 17.85 -14.39
CA GLY A 41 -9.31 16.66 -13.66
C GLY A 41 -10.58 17.01 -12.91
N LYS A 42 -11.72 16.49 -13.37
CA LYS A 42 -12.98 16.70 -12.68
C LYS A 42 -12.89 16.01 -11.33
N GLU A 43 -12.87 16.80 -10.27
CA GLU A 43 -13.07 16.33 -8.90
C GLU A 43 -14.40 15.57 -8.86
N LYS A 44 -14.35 14.23 -8.71
CA LYS A 44 -15.54 13.38 -8.73
C LYS A 44 -16.36 13.65 -7.47
N GLU A 45 -17.45 14.41 -7.62
CA GLU A 45 -18.45 14.58 -6.57
C GLU A 45 -18.95 13.19 -6.11
N MET A 46 -18.87 12.90 -4.81
CA MET A 46 -19.26 11.59 -4.29
C MET A 46 -20.74 11.32 -4.54
N VAL A 47 -21.03 10.27 -5.33
CA VAL A 47 -22.37 9.70 -5.49
C VAL A 47 -22.97 9.45 -4.11
N ASN A 48 -24.25 9.81 -3.92
CA ASN A 48 -24.98 9.63 -2.66
C ASN A 48 -25.00 8.16 -2.21
N VAL A 49 -24.01 7.74 -1.42
CA VAL A 49 -23.80 6.34 -1.03
C VAL A 49 -24.92 5.91 -0.07
N PRO A 50 -25.61 4.78 -0.34
CA PRO A 50 -26.63 4.26 0.56
C PRO A 50 -26.11 4.10 1.99
N LYS A 51 -26.88 4.57 2.99
CA LYS A 51 -26.55 4.43 4.43
C LYS A 51 -26.71 3.01 4.98
N TYR A 52 -26.54 2.00 4.12
CA TYR A 52 -26.61 0.58 4.48
C TYR A 52 -25.78 -0.27 3.52
N ILE A 53 -25.19 -1.33 4.06
CA ILE A 53 -24.40 -2.31 3.33
C ILE A 53 -25.33 -3.23 2.53
N GLN A 54 -25.33 -3.06 1.21
CA GLN A 54 -25.75 -4.09 0.26
C GLN A 54 -24.63 -5.14 0.14
N PRO A 55 -24.84 -6.40 0.54
CA PRO A 55 -23.82 -7.45 0.40
C PRO A 55 -23.71 -7.90 -1.07
N LEU A 56 -22.47 -8.04 -1.54
CA LEU A 56 -22.09 -8.80 -2.73
C LEU A 56 -21.37 -10.07 -2.23
N GLN A 57 -21.77 -11.24 -2.73
CA GLN A 57 -21.14 -12.50 -2.36
C GLN A 57 -19.67 -12.50 -2.80
N HIS A 58 -18.76 -12.78 -1.87
CA HIS A 58 -17.32 -12.68 -2.09
C HIS A 58 -16.58 -13.65 -1.19
N ASN A 59 -16.39 -14.88 -1.67
CA ASN A 59 -15.75 -15.96 -0.94
C ASN A 59 -14.23 -15.89 -1.19
N ASN A 60 -13.46 -15.41 -0.21
CA ASN A 60 -12.01 -15.33 -0.29
C ASN A 60 -11.37 -15.50 1.12
N LYS A 61 -10.05 -15.54 1.19
CA LYS A 61 -9.28 -15.28 2.42
C LYS A 61 -8.83 -13.81 2.44
N VAL A 62 -8.70 -13.26 3.63
CA VAL A 62 -8.17 -11.91 3.86
C VAL A 62 -7.15 -11.90 4.99
N LEU A 63 -6.12 -11.09 4.83
CA LEU A 63 -5.11 -10.72 5.81
C LEU A 63 -5.51 -9.41 6.49
N ILE A 64 -5.39 -9.34 7.82
CA ILE A 64 -5.67 -8.13 8.61
C ILE A 64 -4.35 -7.52 9.09
N LEU A 65 -4.09 -6.26 8.73
CA LEU A 65 -2.87 -5.51 9.09
C LEU A 65 -3.13 -4.38 10.09
N LYS A 66 -4.10 -4.57 10.99
CA LYS A 66 -4.32 -3.67 12.13
C LYS A 66 -4.63 -4.48 13.39
N GLY A 67 -4.04 -4.08 14.52
CA GLY A 67 -4.24 -4.78 15.80
C GLY A 67 -5.68 -4.77 16.32
N GLU A 68 -6.47 -3.74 15.98
CA GLU A 68 -7.88 -3.59 16.36
C GLU A 68 -8.74 -3.12 15.18
N LEU A 69 -9.90 -3.75 14.98
CA LEU A 69 -10.92 -3.35 14.00
C LEU A 69 -12.27 -3.09 14.68
N ASP A 70 -12.93 -2.02 14.23
CA ASP A 70 -14.31 -1.69 14.59
C ASP A 70 -15.29 -2.59 13.82
N ILE A 71 -16.33 -3.07 14.50
CA ILE A 71 -17.31 -4.03 13.98
C ILE A 71 -18.63 -3.31 13.72
N TYR A 72 -19.11 -3.37 12.48
CA TYR A 72 -20.30 -2.67 12.03
C TYR A 72 -21.47 -3.62 11.75
N ASN A 73 -22.68 -3.11 11.92
CA ASN A 73 -23.88 -3.75 11.41
C ASN A 73 -24.20 -3.29 9.97
N LYS A 74 -25.23 -3.88 9.37
CA LYS A 74 -25.66 -3.54 7.99
C LYS A 74 -26.06 -2.08 7.78
N ASN A 75 -26.33 -1.31 8.84
CA ASN A 75 -26.72 0.10 8.76
C ASN A 75 -25.54 1.05 9.04
N LEU A 76 -24.30 0.58 8.83
CA LEU A 76 -23.04 1.32 9.05
C LEU A 76 -22.85 1.83 10.49
N LYS A 77 -23.61 1.32 11.45
CA LYS A 77 -23.44 1.64 12.87
C LYS A 77 -22.45 0.67 13.50
N GLU A 78 -21.45 1.21 14.20
CA GLU A 78 -20.54 0.46 15.06
C GLU A 78 -21.31 -0.29 16.17
N THR A 79 -20.91 -1.53 16.42
CA THR A 79 -21.53 -2.47 17.37
C THR A 79 -20.54 -3.06 18.36
N GLY A 80 -19.25 -2.80 18.19
CA GLY A 80 -18.17 -3.29 19.05
C GLY A 80 -16.82 -3.21 18.35
N LYS A 81 -15.80 -3.78 18.99
CA LYS A 81 -14.41 -3.83 18.51
C LYS A 81 -13.87 -5.25 18.66
N ALA A 82 -12.93 -5.62 17.80
CA ALA A 82 -12.16 -6.86 17.90
C ALA A 82 -10.67 -6.55 17.87
N ALA A 83 -9.89 -7.20 18.74
CA ALA A 83 -8.48 -6.90 18.97
C ALA A 83 -7.61 -8.17 18.87
N GLY A 84 -6.28 -7.97 18.74
CA GLY A 84 -5.33 -9.05 18.50
C GLY A 84 -5.38 -9.59 17.07
N LEU A 85 -5.64 -8.71 16.10
CA LEU A 85 -5.92 -9.10 14.70
C LEU A 85 -4.74 -8.89 13.72
N TYR A 86 -3.63 -8.32 14.16
CA TYR A 86 -2.49 -8.04 13.27
C TYR A 86 -1.84 -9.35 12.77
N GLY A 87 -1.66 -9.47 11.45
CA GLY A 87 -1.18 -10.68 10.79
C GLY A 87 -2.22 -11.80 10.70
N LEU A 88 -3.46 -11.58 11.16
CA LEU A 88 -4.49 -12.63 11.19
C LEU A 88 -5.08 -12.86 9.80
N ILE A 89 -5.07 -14.12 9.37
CA ILE A 89 -5.71 -14.60 8.14
C ILE A 89 -7.11 -15.14 8.50
N VAL A 90 -8.15 -14.64 7.83
CA VAL A 90 -9.55 -15.05 8.05
C VAL A 90 -10.32 -15.23 6.75
N SER A 91 -11.39 -16.02 6.76
CA SER A 91 -12.31 -16.13 5.62
C SER A 91 -13.31 -14.97 5.57
N THR A 92 -13.59 -14.48 4.36
CA THR A 92 -14.70 -13.59 4.02
C THR A 92 -15.76 -14.32 3.20
N ASP A 93 -17.03 -13.98 3.38
CA ASP A 93 -18.15 -14.49 2.57
C ASP A 93 -18.86 -13.40 1.74
N SER A 94 -18.60 -12.12 2.01
CA SER A 94 -19.23 -11.00 1.32
C SER A 94 -18.44 -9.71 1.49
N ILE A 95 -18.53 -8.83 0.48
CA ILE A 95 -18.11 -7.43 0.59
C ILE A 95 -19.32 -6.52 0.40
N SER A 96 -19.21 -5.23 0.72
CA SER A 96 -20.23 -4.26 0.34
C SER A 96 -20.16 -3.98 -1.16
N LYS A 97 -21.31 -3.89 -1.83
CA LYS A 97 -21.37 -3.52 -3.26
C LYS A 97 -20.77 -2.13 -3.53
N ASN A 98 -21.02 -1.18 -2.63
CA ASN A 98 -20.47 0.18 -2.69
C ASN A 98 -19.20 0.28 -1.84
N ARG A 99 -18.34 1.25 -2.17
CA ARG A 99 -17.26 1.72 -1.30
C ARG A 99 -17.73 2.90 -0.44
N TYR A 100 -17.04 3.14 0.67
CA TYR A 100 -17.34 4.19 1.63
C TYR A 100 -16.03 4.88 2.04
N ASP A 101 -16.11 6.17 2.34
CA ASP A 101 -15.08 6.88 3.08
C ASP A 101 -15.61 7.12 4.51
N LEU A 102 -14.87 6.66 5.52
CA LEU A 102 -15.18 6.91 6.93
C LEU A 102 -14.38 8.06 7.53
N THR A 103 -13.45 8.66 6.78
CA THR A 103 -12.73 9.88 7.20
C THR A 103 -13.58 11.12 6.99
N GLY A 104 -14.38 11.15 5.93
CA GLY A 104 -15.17 12.33 5.53
C GLY A 104 -14.36 13.35 4.75
N ASP A 105 -13.17 12.96 4.28
CA ASP A 105 -12.26 13.82 3.51
C ASP A 105 -12.67 13.92 2.03
N ASN A 106 -13.66 13.13 1.59
CA ASN A 106 -14.17 13.03 0.21
C ASN A 106 -13.11 12.60 -0.84
N ASP A 107 -12.01 12.01 -0.38
CA ASP A 107 -10.93 11.51 -1.22
C ASP A 107 -11.31 10.17 -1.88
N TYR A 108 -11.25 10.14 -3.22
CA TYR A 108 -11.59 8.95 -4.00
C TYR A 108 -10.73 7.74 -3.65
N CYS A 109 -9.45 7.95 -3.30
CA CYS A 109 -8.54 6.88 -2.89
C CYS A 109 -8.77 6.40 -1.44
N LYS A 110 -9.58 7.12 -0.65
CA LYS A 110 -10.02 6.69 0.69
C LYS A 110 -11.31 5.88 0.66
N LEU A 111 -11.94 5.68 -0.50
CA LEU A 111 -13.07 4.78 -0.67
C LEU A 111 -12.67 3.30 -0.51
N HIS A 112 -13.24 2.60 0.47
CA HIS A 112 -13.04 1.16 0.69
C HIS A 112 -14.37 0.40 0.78
N ASN A 113 -14.40 -0.86 0.34
CA ASN A 113 -15.51 -1.76 0.66
C ASN A 113 -15.47 -2.14 2.15
N PHE A 114 -16.64 -2.41 2.74
CA PHE A 114 -16.73 -3.20 3.97
C PHE A 114 -16.59 -4.67 3.64
N VAL A 115 -15.95 -5.43 4.53
CA VAL A 115 -15.68 -6.86 4.38
C VAL A 115 -16.43 -7.61 5.49
N LYS A 116 -17.12 -8.70 5.15
CA LYS A 116 -17.82 -9.54 6.13
C LYS A 116 -16.97 -10.75 6.48
N VAL A 117 -16.29 -10.65 7.62
CA VAL A 117 -15.41 -11.69 8.14
C VAL A 117 -16.11 -12.59 9.14
N SER A 118 -15.68 -13.86 9.22
CA SER A 118 -16.21 -14.84 10.18
C SER A 118 -15.11 -15.73 10.75
N HIS A 119 -14.55 -15.31 11.90
CA HIS A 119 -13.51 -16.00 12.65
C HIS A 119 -13.79 -15.94 14.16
N PRO A 120 -13.28 -16.86 15.01
CA PRO A 120 -13.50 -16.80 16.46
C PRO A 120 -13.06 -15.47 17.12
N HIS A 121 -12.04 -14.81 16.57
CA HIS A 121 -11.53 -13.53 17.08
C HIS A 121 -12.20 -12.29 16.46
N VAL A 122 -12.85 -12.41 15.29
CA VAL A 122 -13.45 -11.27 14.58
C VAL A 122 -14.62 -11.74 13.71
N LYS A 123 -15.81 -11.14 13.92
CA LYS A 123 -17.03 -11.54 13.23
C LYS A 123 -17.96 -10.35 13.01
N GLY A 124 -18.36 -10.12 11.76
CA GLY A 124 -19.22 -9.00 11.36
C GLY A 124 -18.67 -8.25 10.16
N TRP A 125 -19.18 -7.04 9.92
CA TRP A 125 -18.62 -6.15 8.90
C TRP A 125 -17.47 -5.35 9.49
N VAL A 126 -16.34 -5.31 8.81
CA VAL A 126 -15.18 -4.47 9.12
C VAL A 126 -14.89 -3.52 7.96
N TYR A 127 -14.34 -2.35 8.25
CA TYR A 127 -13.95 -1.39 7.21
C TYR A 127 -12.65 -1.84 6.52
N GLY A 128 -12.67 -1.93 5.18
CA GLY A 128 -11.62 -2.60 4.39
C GLY A 128 -10.24 -1.95 4.40
N LYS A 129 -10.06 -0.76 4.99
CA LYS A 129 -8.79 0.00 4.96
C LYS A 129 -7.55 -0.79 5.38
N ASN A 130 -7.67 -1.70 6.34
CA ASN A 130 -6.54 -2.52 6.83
C ASN A 130 -6.79 -4.02 6.64
N VAL A 131 -7.60 -4.35 5.63
CA VAL A 131 -8.00 -5.72 5.28
C VAL A 131 -7.63 -5.93 3.81
N TYR A 132 -6.86 -6.98 3.55
CA TYR A 132 -6.28 -7.25 2.25
C TYR A 132 -6.71 -8.64 1.79
N GLU A 133 -7.37 -8.76 0.64
CA GLU A 133 -7.77 -10.05 0.11
C GLU A 133 -6.65 -10.76 -0.63
N TYR A 134 -6.68 -12.09 -0.65
CA TYR A 134 -5.73 -12.87 -1.44
C TYR A 134 -5.94 -12.59 -2.94
N ASP A 135 -4.87 -12.26 -3.65
CA ASP A 135 -4.85 -12.18 -5.10
C ASP A 135 -4.24 -13.45 -5.70
N MET A 136 -5.12 -14.44 -5.91
CA MET A 136 -4.76 -15.73 -6.50
C MET A 136 -4.29 -15.62 -7.96
N SER A 137 -4.45 -14.47 -8.64
CA SER A 137 -4.00 -14.30 -10.03
C SER A 137 -2.48 -14.19 -10.16
N ARG A 138 -1.78 -13.86 -9.06
CA ARG A 138 -0.31 -13.77 -8.98
C ARG A 138 0.30 -14.75 -7.96
N GLU A 139 -0.42 -15.82 -7.62
CA GLU A 139 0.11 -16.91 -6.79
C GLU A 139 1.40 -17.46 -7.43
N THR A 140 2.52 -17.41 -6.68
CA THR A 140 3.82 -17.88 -7.18
C THR A 140 4.30 -19.04 -6.31
N VAL A 141 4.49 -20.22 -6.93
CA VAL A 141 4.86 -21.47 -6.26
C VAL A 141 6.29 -21.86 -6.63
N PHE A 142 7.12 -22.20 -5.64
CA PHE A 142 8.48 -22.68 -5.85
C PHE A 142 8.85 -23.77 -4.85
N THR A 143 9.89 -24.55 -5.15
CA THR A 143 10.38 -25.63 -4.27
C THR A 143 11.88 -25.48 -4.08
N VAL A 144 12.35 -25.58 -2.84
CA VAL A 144 13.77 -25.60 -2.50
C VAL A 144 14.01 -26.59 -1.36
N ASN A 145 15.01 -27.47 -1.53
CA ASN A 145 15.33 -28.58 -0.60
C ASN A 145 14.10 -29.39 -0.17
N ASP A 146 13.29 -29.82 -1.14
CA ASP A 146 12.03 -30.58 -0.97
C ASP A 146 10.93 -29.88 -0.15
N VAL A 147 11.13 -28.62 0.26
CA VAL A 147 10.08 -27.77 0.85
C VAL A 147 9.44 -26.94 -0.27
N GLN A 148 8.13 -27.13 -0.45
CA GLN A 148 7.33 -26.28 -1.32
C GLN A 148 6.96 -25.01 -0.56
N PHE A 149 7.15 -23.88 -1.23
CA PHE A 149 6.70 -22.57 -0.81
C PHE A 149 5.69 -22.03 -1.80
N LYS A 150 4.86 -21.12 -1.31
CA LYS A 150 3.95 -20.36 -2.14
C LYS A 150 3.84 -18.95 -1.59
N ILE A 151 4.09 -17.96 -2.45
CA ILE A 151 3.80 -16.55 -2.21
C ILE A 151 2.40 -16.28 -2.73
N ILE A 152 1.54 -15.74 -1.87
CA ILE A 152 0.20 -15.26 -2.21
C ILE A 152 0.20 -13.75 -1.97
N PRO A 153 0.27 -12.93 -3.03
CA PRO A 153 0.09 -11.49 -2.89
C PRO A 153 -1.31 -11.19 -2.37
N THR A 154 -1.47 -10.06 -1.68
CA THR A 154 -2.78 -9.59 -1.25
C THR A 154 -3.07 -8.21 -1.82
N LYS A 155 -4.34 -7.81 -1.92
CA LYS A 155 -4.73 -6.47 -2.37
C LYS A 155 -5.79 -5.87 -1.46
N ASN A 156 -5.72 -4.55 -1.29
CA ASN A 156 -6.61 -3.82 -0.41
C ASN A 156 -7.98 -3.58 -1.05
N PHE A 157 -9.05 -3.53 -0.25
CA PHE A 157 -10.45 -3.30 -0.70
C PHE A 157 -10.76 -1.86 -1.13
N LYS A 158 -9.75 -1.09 -1.54
CA LYS A 158 -9.88 0.29 -2.02
C LYS A 158 -10.20 0.37 -3.51
N VAL A 159 -10.17 1.60 -4.03
CA VAL A 159 -10.06 1.87 -5.47
C VAL A 159 -8.64 1.49 -5.92
N GLY A 160 -8.52 0.62 -6.92
CA GLY A 160 -7.22 0.24 -7.51
C GLY A 160 -6.64 1.36 -8.39
N VAL A 161 -5.44 1.15 -8.95
CA VAL A 161 -4.74 2.15 -9.79
C VAL A 161 -5.53 2.59 -11.04
N SER A 162 -6.51 1.78 -11.45
CA SER A 162 -7.49 2.08 -12.48
C SER A 162 -8.89 1.60 -12.08
N ASP A 163 -9.92 2.19 -12.70
CA ASP A 163 -11.34 1.82 -12.59
C ASP A 163 -12.04 1.89 -13.96
N ASP A 164 -13.36 1.69 -13.99
CA ASP A 164 -14.20 1.71 -15.21
C ASP A 164 -14.19 3.07 -15.96
N GLU A 165 -13.67 4.14 -15.34
CA GLU A 165 -13.56 5.49 -15.89
C GLU A 165 -12.10 5.91 -16.22
N GLY A 166 -11.09 5.11 -15.86
CA GLY A 166 -9.69 5.31 -16.27
C GLY A 166 -8.67 5.14 -15.13
N LEU A 167 -7.51 5.80 -15.27
CA LEU A 167 -6.47 5.81 -14.23
C LEU A 167 -6.92 6.67 -13.04
N THR A 168 -6.74 6.14 -11.84
CA THR A 168 -7.14 6.79 -10.57
C THR A 168 -5.95 7.36 -9.80
N PHE A 169 -4.74 6.84 -10.09
CA PHE A 169 -3.49 7.09 -9.36
C PHE A 169 -3.56 6.74 -7.85
N CYS A 170 -4.56 5.96 -7.43
CA CYS A 170 -4.65 5.42 -6.08
C CYS A 170 -3.58 4.33 -5.89
N GLY A 171 -2.40 4.74 -5.39
CA GLY A 171 -1.28 3.82 -5.15
C GLY A 171 -1.68 2.64 -4.28
N SER A 172 -1.18 1.44 -4.59
CA SER A 172 -1.47 0.20 -3.87
C SER A 172 -0.21 -0.40 -3.28
N GLU A 173 -0.38 -1.20 -2.23
CA GLU A 173 0.66 -2.07 -1.70
C GLU A 173 0.06 -3.47 -1.61
N SER A 174 0.88 -4.47 -1.90
CA SER A 174 0.47 -5.87 -1.96
C SER A 174 1.25 -6.72 -0.94
N PRO A 175 0.94 -6.62 0.37
CA PRO A 175 1.56 -7.46 1.40
C PRO A 175 1.45 -8.94 1.01
N MET A 176 2.52 -9.71 1.17
CA MET A 176 2.47 -11.13 0.85
C MET A 176 2.09 -12.00 2.06
N VAL A 177 1.37 -13.08 1.79
CA VAL A 177 1.25 -14.25 2.66
C VAL A 177 2.15 -15.35 2.12
N LEU A 178 2.93 -15.97 3.00
CA LEU A 178 3.79 -17.11 2.67
C LEU A 178 3.15 -18.40 3.16
N TYR A 179 2.96 -19.37 2.26
CA TYR A 179 2.76 -20.76 2.59
C TYR A 179 4.08 -21.52 2.55
N ASN A 180 4.30 -22.44 3.49
CA ASN A 180 5.39 -23.40 3.44
C ASN A 180 4.90 -24.82 3.82
N SER A 181 5.33 -25.83 3.07
CA SER A 181 4.93 -27.22 3.28
C SER A 181 5.60 -27.88 4.50
N LYS A 182 6.69 -27.30 5.02
CA LYS A 182 7.38 -27.83 6.22
C LYS A 182 6.52 -27.71 7.48
N PHE A 183 5.76 -26.62 7.60
CA PHE A 183 4.85 -26.39 8.72
C PHE A 183 3.36 -26.43 8.33
N GLU A 184 3.06 -26.75 7.06
CA GLU A 184 1.71 -26.87 6.48
C GLU A 184 0.79 -25.66 6.78
N LYS A 185 1.36 -24.45 6.78
CA LYS A 185 0.64 -23.22 7.13
C LYS A 185 0.87 -22.09 6.13
N GLU A 186 -0.16 -21.26 6.00
CA GLU A 186 -0.10 -19.90 5.47
C GLU A 186 0.14 -18.94 6.64
N GLU A 187 1.04 -17.97 6.48
CA GLU A 187 1.29 -16.94 7.49
C GLU A 187 1.72 -15.61 6.87
N PHE A 188 1.43 -14.54 7.61
CA PHE A 188 1.98 -13.21 7.35
C PHE A 188 3.44 -13.13 7.84
N ILE A 189 4.29 -12.46 7.08
CA ILE A 189 5.72 -12.29 7.40
C ILE A 189 6.00 -10.82 7.72
N PRO A 190 6.06 -10.42 9.02
CA PRO A 190 6.52 -9.11 9.42
C PRO A 190 8.04 -8.97 9.20
N ILE A 191 8.50 -7.74 8.98
CA ILE A 191 9.92 -7.39 8.94
C ILE A 191 10.32 -6.76 10.28
N GLU A 192 11.41 -7.23 10.90
CA GLU A 192 11.88 -6.71 12.20
C GLU A 192 12.79 -5.48 12.10
N ASN A 193 13.49 -5.29 10.97
CA ASN A 193 14.41 -4.17 10.74
C ASN A 193 13.96 -3.30 9.56
N LYS A 194 13.69 -2.02 9.81
CA LYS A 194 13.60 -1.02 8.73
C LYS A 194 15.00 -0.54 8.36
N ASN A 195 15.19 -0.23 7.08
CA ASN A 195 16.31 0.57 6.61
C ASN A 195 15.79 1.71 5.72
N ASP A 196 16.66 2.66 5.37
CA ASP A 196 16.25 3.85 4.60
C ASP A 196 15.80 3.52 3.15
N TYR A 197 16.07 2.30 2.67
CA TYR A 197 15.74 1.82 1.33
C TYR A 197 14.42 1.05 1.26
N TYR A 198 13.91 0.54 2.38
CA TYR A 198 12.66 -0.21 2.45
C TYR A 198 11.94 0.05 3.79
N VAL A 199 10.86 0.83 3.71
CA VAL A 199 10.18 1.44 4.87
C VAL A 199 8.98 0.64 5.39
N SER A 200 8.55 -0.40 4.67
CA SER A 200 7.39 -1.21 5.05
C SER A 200 7.71 -2.17 6.22
N ASP A 201 6.71 -2.42 7.07
CA ASP A 201 6.75 -3.39 8.18
C ASP A 201 6.55 -4.86 7.71
N TYR A 202 6.47 -5.09 6.39
CA TYR A 202 6.20 -6.39 5.77
C TYR A 202 6.74 -6.49 4.34
N ILE A 203 6.92 -7.73 3.88
CA ILE A 203 7.30 -8.01 2.49
C ILE A 203 6.10 -7.77 1.57
N THR A 204 6.30 -7.00 0.50
CA THR A 204 5.34 -6.78 -0.58
C THR A 204 5.70 -7.61 -1.82
N TYR A 205 4.69 -7.95 -2.63
CA TYR A 205 4.86 -8.62 -3.93
C TYR A 205 3.90 -8.00 -4.96
N ASP A 206 4.26 -6.81 -5.44
CA ASP A 206 3.46 -5.91 -6.25
C ASP A 206 3.51 -6.23 -7.75
N SER A 207 2.46 -5.83 -8.47
CA SER A 207 2.45 -5.69 -9.94
C SER A 207 1.33 -4.75 -10.33
N HIS A 208 1.72 -3.60 -10.86
CA HIS A 208 0.86 -2.56 -11.42
C HIS A 208 1.71 -1.65 -12.31
N ASP A 209 1.10 -0.69 -13.02
CA ASP A 209 1.75 0.20 -14.01
C ASP A 209 2.87 1.13 -13.45
N GLY A 210 3.27 0.94 -12.19
CA GLY A 210 4.37 1.64 -11.54
C GLY A 210 5.49 0.71 -11.06
N TRP A 211 5.16 -0.49 -10.57
CA TRP A 211 6.08 -1.46 -9.95
C TRP A 211 5.76 -2.90 -10.36
N MET A 212 6.78 -3.73 -10.58
CA MET A 212 6.62 -5.17 -10.83
C MET A 212 7.65 -6.00 -10.07
N ASP A 213 7.16 -6.90 -9.22
CA ASP A 213 7.99 -7.82 -8.44
C ASP A 213 8.01 -9.23 -9.03
N GLU A 214 9.21 -9.81 -9.13
CA GLU A 214 9.47 -11.20 -9.51
C GLU A 214 10.48 -11.87 -8.57
N ILE A 215 10.41 -13.20 -8.44
CA ILE A 215 11.43 -13.96 -7.70
C ILE A 215 12.70 -14.08 -8.56
N ALA A 216 13.74 -13.35 -8.20
CA ALA A 216 15.05 -13.46 -8.84
C ALA A 216 15.78 -14.75 -8.42
N LYS A 217 15.73 -15.08 -7.13
CA LYS A 217 16.45 -16.22 -6.55
C LYS A 217 15.87 -16.66 -5.22
N VAL A 218 15.99 -17.96 -4.93
CA VAL A 218 15.68 -18.54 -3.63
C VAL A 218 16.78 -19.48 -3.17
N SER A 219 17.01 -19.55 -1.86
CA SER A 219 17.77 -20.65 -1.24
C SER A 219 17.32 -20.88 0.19
N LEU A 220 17.34 -22.12 0.66
CA LEU A 220 16.94 -22.50 2.00
C LEU A 220 18.12 -23.15 2.72
N LYS A 221 18.41 -22.70 3.94
CA LYS A 221 19.43 -23.30 4.81
C LYS A 221 19.04 -23.10 6.27
N ASP A 222 19.10 -24.17 7.07
CA ASP A 222 18.88 -24.11 8.53
C ASP A 222 17.57 -23.38 8.93
N ASP A 223 16.49 -23.62 8.18
CA ASP A 223 15.17 -22.96 8.29
C ASP A 223 15.15 -21.44 8.01
N ILE A 224 16.22 -20.91 7.43
CA ILE A 224 16.27 -19.56 6.86
C ILE A 224 16.08 -19.65 5.35
N LEU A 225 14.98 -19.09 4.86
CA LEU A 225 14.72 -18.89 3.43
C LEU A 225 15.31 -17.52 3.03
N LEU A 226 16.35 -17.53 2.21
CA LEU A 226 16.77 -16.34 1.47
C LEU A 226 15.84 -16.21 0.25
N LEU A 227 15.08 -15.11 0.21
CA LEU A 227 14.19 -14.73 -0.88
C LEU A 227 14.72 -13.43 -1.50
N ASP A 228 15.11 -13.51 -2.77
CA ASP A 228 15.60 -12.39 -3.57
C ASP A 228 14.48 -11.97 -4.53
N ILE A 229 13.95 -10.76 -4.33
CA ILE A 229 12.88 -10.18 -5.16
C ILE A 229 13.50 -9.12 -6.06
N PHE A 230 13.43 -9.34 -7.38
CA PHE A 230 13.67 -8.29 -8.35
C PHE A 230 12.43 -7.41 -8.45
N ARG A 231 12.61 -6.10 -8.33
CA ARG A 231 11.58 -5.08 -8.42
C ARG A 231 11.93 -4.08 -9.52
N GLU A 232 11.13 -4.06 -10.58
CA GLU A 232 11.21 -3.05 -11.65
C GLU A 232 10.32 -1.84 -11.30
N TYR A 233 10.77 -0.63 -11.65
CA TYR A 233 10.02 0.61 -11.53
C TYR A 233 10.37 1.59 -12.67
N GLN A 234 9.56 2.64 -12.86
CA GLN A 234 9.61 3.50 -14.06
C GLN A 234 10.99 4.10 -14.41
N GLU A 235 11.87 4.29 -13.42
CA GLU A 235 13.21 4.88 -13.59
C GLU A 235 14.32 3.99 -13.00
N GLY A 236 14.17 2.66 -13.04
CA GLY A 236 15.22 1.72 -12.63
C GLY A 236 14.71 0.40 -12.08
N SER A 237 15.56 -0.33 -11.36
CA SER A 237 15.15 -1.54 -10.67
C SER A 237 15.99 -1.80 -9.42
N ALA A 238 15.57 -2.73 -8.57
CA ALA A 238 16.35 -3.17 -7.42
C ALA A 238 16.18 -4.68 -7.17
N ASN A 239 17.21 -5.32 -6.62
CA ASN A 239 17.07 -6.61 -5.94
C ASN A 239 16.93 -6.36 -4.44
N ILE A 240 15.89 -6.89 -3.82
CA ILE A 240 15.60 -6.79 -2.39
C ILE A 240 15.73 -8.19 -1.79
N ILE A 241 16.77 -8.41 -0.99
CA ILE A 241 17.10 -9.72 -0.43
C ILE A 241 16.59 -9.78 1.00
N PHE A 242 15.64 -10.67 1.25
CA PHE A 242 15.09 -10.96 2.57
C PHE A 242 15.69 -12.24 3.14
N GLU A 243 16.03 -12.25 4.43
CA GLU A 243 16.21 -13.51 5.18
C GLU A 243 14.93 -13.77 5.98
N ILE A 244 14.19 -14.82 5.63
CA ILE A 244 12.95 -15.21 6.28
C ILE A 244 13.25 -16.38 7.22
N TYR A 245 13.13 -16.13 8.52
CA TYR A 245 13.35 -17.08 9.60
C TYR A 245 12.07 -17.89 9.81
N LEU A 246 12.04 -19.10 9.26
CA LEU A 246 10.86 -19.97 9.28
C LEU A 246 10.71 -20.64 10.64
N SER A 247 9.52 -20.53 11.24
CA SER A 247 9.25 -21.11 12.55
C SER A 247 7.82 -21.60 12.65
N LYS A 248 7.60 -22.73 13.33
CA LYS A 248 6.24 -23.25 13.61
C LYS A 248 5.36 -22.21 14.33
N PHE A 249 5.94 -21.40 15.22
CA PHE A 249 5.21 -20.49 16.10
C PHE A 249 4.97 -19.07 15.51
N GLY A 250 5.53 -18.79 14.34
CA GLY A 250 5.45 -17.51 13.66
C GLY A 250 6.79 -17.18 13.02
N SER A 251 6.79 -17.02 11.70
CA SER A 251 7.97 -16.65 10.93
C SER A 251 8.10 -15.11 10.87
N HIS A 252 9.33 -14.62 10.72
CA HIS A 252 9.62 -13.19 10.52
C HIS A 252 10.70 -13.03 9.47
N ALA A 253 10.90 -11.81 8.98
CA ALA A 253 11.94 -11.48 8.02
C ALA A 253 12.86 -10.38 8.54
N ILE A 254 14.08 -10.36 8.00
CA ILE A 254 14.92 -9.17 7.98
C ILE A 254 15.28 -8.81 6.54
N ILE A 255 15.48 -7.53 6.26
CA ILE A 255 16.14 -7.09 5.03
C ILE A 255 17.63 -7.36 5.19
N LYS A 256 18.19 -8.18 4.31
CA LYS A 256 19.61 -8.50 4.24
C LYS A 256 20.37 -7.42 3.48
N GLU A 257 19.86 -7.06 2.30
CA GLU A 257 20.52 -6.20 1.32
C GLU A 257 19.48 -5.60 0.36
N VAL A 258 19.75 -4.40 -0.14
CA VAL A 258 19.01 -3.77 -1.25
C VAL A 258 20.05 -3.31 -2.27
N ILE A 259 19.95 -3.82 -3.49
CA ILE A 259 20.88 -3.53 -4.59
C ILE A 259 20.10 -2.80 -5.67
N ASN A 260 20.29 -1.48 -5.77
CA ASN A 260 19.66 -0.67 -6.81
C ASN A 260 20.48 -0.74 -8.11
N HIS A 261 19.77 -0.76 -9.24
CA HIS A 261 20.32 -0.71 -10.59
C HIS A 261 19.81 0.58 -11.26
N GLU A 262 20.74 1.43 -11.68
CA GLU A 262 20.42 2.62 -12.48
C GLU A 262 19.96 2.21 -13.89
N PRO A 263 19.05 2.97 -14.54
CA PRO A 263 18.67 2.72 -15.93
C PRO A 263 19.87 2.95 -16.87
N GLU A 264 20.05 2.05 -17.85
CA GLU A 264 21.07 2.16 -18.92
C GLU A 264 20.73 3.23 -19.98
#